data_AF-A0A972D7E7-F1
#
_entry.id   AF-A0A972D7E7-F1
#
_cell.length_a   1.000
_cell.length_b   1.000
_cell.length_c   1.000
_cell.angle_alpha   90.00
_cell.angle_beta   90.00
_cell.angle_gamma   90.00
#
_symmetry.space_group_name_H-M   'P 1'
#
loop_
_entity.id
_entity.type
_entity.pdbx_description
1 polymer ?
#
loop_
_entity_poly.entity_id
_entity_poly.type
_entity_poly.pdbx_seq_one_letter_code
_entity_poly.pdbx_strand_id
1 'polypeptide(L)'
;REQGITIDVAYRYFATEKRKFIIADTPGHIQYTRNMVTGASTANVALILIDARLGVLEQSRRHAYLASLLGIPHLAVCVNKMDLVGYDREVFERIRNDFREFTAGLSIADVSFFPISALKGVNVAAKSPETAWYDGPTVLEYLETVPIADDDDFEHLRFPVQYVIRPNLDYRGFAGQIASGVVKRGDEIVVLPSGLKSRVRAIDTYDGELEEAFAPQSVVIRLEDEIDISRGDMLVHPSALPKVDRVVDAHLVWMHERPLDTQKSYILKHTTQMVRAQVARIDARIDMKTLGDENAETLSLNDVARVRLQLHRAIYFDDYAKNRHTGSFILIDSLTNATVAAGMIRGGTRREGESLDATLRELRAGSGLEPKSEVSPTERRERMGQKGATIWLVGLPGSGRWTLAYALERRLFDQERSATVLDPTDEDLRSMVSAAKACTDAGLVTICAFPSPASASREQLRARIGEDRVLIVYVNTDPALCRERRPDASFDDFEPPSDPDLTIALDRVPVEDAVEFIIEALEKRGQFGDDSSPR
;
A
#
# COMPACT_ATOMS: atom_id res chain seq x y z
N ARG A 1 -24.50 5.55 -23.65
CA ARG A 1 -25.05 4.87 -24.86
C ARG A 1 -25.98 5.79 -25.66
N GLU A 2 -27.02 6.39 -25.07
CA GLU A 2 -27.87 7.38 -25.78
C GLU A 2 -27.12 8.64 -26.23
N GLN A 3 -26.08 9.05 -25.50
CA GLN A 3 -25.19 10.16 -25.89
C GLN A 3 -23.97 9.72 -26.73
N GLY A 4 -23.88 8.46 -27.17
CA GLY A 4 -22.74 7.96 -27.95
C GLY A 4 -21.40 7.84 -27.21
N ILE A 5 -21.37 8.13 -25.90
CA ILE A 5 -20.18 7.98 -25.03
C ILE A 5 -20.23 6.68 -24.22
N THR A 6 -19.09 5.98 -24.18
CA THR A 6 -18.78 4.88 -23.23
C THR A 6 -18.29 5.53 -21.93
N ILE A 7 -18.75 5.06 -20.77
CA ILE A 7 -18.41 5.63 -19.45
C ILE A 7 -17.71 4.57 -18.60
N ASP A 8 -18.27 3.36 -18.56
CA ASP A 8 -17.69 2.20 -17.88
C ASP A 8 -17.02 1.23 -18.85
N VAL A 9 -16.11 0.39 -18.34
CA VAL A 9 -15.49 -0.68 -19.13
C VAL A 9 -16.55 -1.69 -19.52
N ALA A 10 -16.82 -1.82 -20.82
CA ALA A 10 -17.77 -2.80 -21.31
C ALA A 10 -17.02 -4.04 -21.80
N TYR A 11 -17.26 -5.18 -21.15
CA TYR A 11 -16.74 -6.46 -21.60
C TYR A 11 -17.66 -7.08 -22.66
N ARG A 12 -17.08 -7.42 -23.82
CA ARG A 12 -17.74 -8.17 -24.89
C ARG A 12 -17.02 -9.49 -25.11
N TYR A 13 -17.79 -10.52 -25.39
CA TYR A 13 -17.28 -11.87 -25.56
C TYR A 13 -17.59 -12.34 -26.96
N PHE A 14 -16.60 -12.88 -27.65
CA PHE A 14 -16.80 -13.63 -28.87
C PHE A 14 -15.74 -14.74 -28.95
N ALA A 15 -15.94 -15.70 -29.84
CA ALA A 15 -14.98 -16.77 -30.05
C ALA A 15 -14.90 -17.07 -31.54
N THR A 16 -13.75 -17.58 -31.95
CA THR A 16 -13.56 -18.25 -33.23
C THR A 16 -13.30 -19.73 -32.98
N GLU A 17 -13.08 -20.51 -34.04
CA GLU A 17 -12.69 -21.92 -33.91
C GLU A 17 -11.35 -22.09 -33.18
N LYS A 18 -10.47 -21.07 -33.23
CA LYS A 18 -9.12 -21.14 -32.66
C LYS A 18 -9.03 -20.59 -31.24
N ARG A 19 -9.74 -19.51 -30.93
CA ARG A 19 -9.55 -18.76 -29.67
C ARG A 19 -10.82 -18.12 -29.15
N LYS A 20 -10.88 -17.92 -27.83
CA LYS A 20 -11.90 -17.12 -27.15
C LYS A 20 -11.36 -15.71 -26.92
N PHE A 21 -12.20 -14.71 -27.11
CA PHE A 21 -11.83 -13.31 -27.00
C PHE A 21 -12.71 -12.58 -26.01
N ILE A 22 -12.08 -11.73 -25.20
CA ILE A 22 -12.72 -10.79 -24.31
C ILE A 22 -12.25 -9.40 -24.74
N ILE A 23 -13.17 -8.57 -25.23
CA ILE A 23 -12.90 -7.18 -25.59
C ILE A 23 -13.26 -6.31 -24.38
N ALA A 24 -12.29 -5.59 -23.85
CA ALA A 24 -12.54 -4.51 -22.89
C ALA A 24 -12.66 -3.18 -23.66
N ASP A 25 -13.89 -2.71 -23.86
CA ASP A 25 -14.16 -1.42 -24.49
C ASP A 25 -14.08 -0.31 -23.45
N THR A 26 -13.06 0.54 -23.54
CA THR A 26 -12.75 1.59 -22.58
C THR A 26 -12.91 2.98 -23.22
N PRO A 27 -13.45 3.98 -22.51
CA PRO A 27 -13.61 5.32 -23.07
C PRO A 27 -12.27 5.98 -23.39
N GLY A 28 -12.20 6.70 -24.51
CA GLY A 28 -10.94 7.31 -24.96
C GLY A 28 -10.62 8.70 -24.41
N HIS A 29 -11.44 9.25 -23.51
CA HIS A 29 -11.27 10.61 -22.96
C HIS A 29 -10.46 10.60 -21.65
N ILE A 30 -9.71 11.67 -21.37
CA ILE A 30 -8.79 11.79 -20.21
C ILE A 30 -9.49 11.51 -18.88
N GLN A 31 -10.77 11.89 -18.77
CA GLN A 31 -11.58 11.67 -17.58
C GLN A 31 -11.80 10.19 -17.23
N TYR A 32 -11.45 9.26 -18.14
CA TYR A 32 -11.64 7.83 -17.98
C TYR A 32 -10.34 7.02 -18.01
N THR A 33 -9.19 7.66 -17.76
CA THR A 33 -7.89 6.95 -17.66
C THR A 33 -7.96 5.79 -16.66
N ARG A 34 -8.63 5.96 -15.51
CA ARG A 34 -8.83 4.87 -14.52
C ARG A 34 -9.57 3.65 -15.10
N ASN A 35 -10.54 3.89 -15.99
CA ASN A 35 -11.34 2.86 -16.63
C ASN A 35 -10.47 2.10 -17.64
N MET A 36 -9.66 2.85 -18.41
CA MET A 36 -8.66 2.24 -19.28
C MET A 36 -7.69 1.37 -18.48
N VAL A 37 -7.13 1.88 -17.38
CA VAL A 37 -6.19 1.13 -16.52
C VAL A 37 -6.80 -0.17 -16.00
N THR A 38 -8.05 -0.11 -15.55
CA THR A 38 -8.77 -1.30 -15.08
C THR A 38 -8.94 -2.33 -16.21
N GLY A 39 -9.42 -1.92 -17.39
CA GLY A 39 -9.67 -2.82 -18.52
C GLY A 39 -8.39 -3.34 -19.20
N ALA A 40 -7.33 -2.54 -19.23
CA ALA A 40 -6.05 -2.88 -19.85
C ALA A 40 -5.15 -3.72 -18.93
N SER A 41 -5.39 -3.73 -17.61
CA SER A 41 -4.58 -4.47 -16.63
C SER A 41 -4.47 -5.98 -16.89
N THR A 42 -5.43 -6.56 -17.62
CA THR A 42 -5.47 -7.99 -17.98
C THR A 42 -5.35 -8.23 -19.49
N ALA A 43 -5.06 -7.19 -20.29
CA ALA A 43 -5.04 -7.31 -21.74
C ALA A 43 -3.68 -7.84 -22.26
N ASN A 44 -3.74 -8.69 -23.28
CA ASN A 44 -2.58 -9.14 -24.07
C ASN A 44 -2.34 -8.26 -25.31
N VAL A 45 -3.43 -7.73 -25.90
CA VAL A 45 -3.37 -6.93 -27.13
C VAL A 45 -4.17 -5.65 -26.94
N ALA A 46 -3.60 -4.51 -27.33
CA ALA A 46 -4.30 -3.23 -27.40
C ALA A 46 -4.61 -2.87 -28.86
N LEU A 47 -5.89 -2.60 -29.16
CA LEU A 47 -6.32 -2.13 -30.48
C LEU A 47 -6.39 -0.60 -30.49
N ILE A 48 -5.52 0.05 -31.27
CA ILE A 48 -5.51 1.50 -31.41
C ILE A 48 -6.14 1.88 -32.75
N LEU A 49 -7.31 2.53 -32.71
CA LEU A 49 -7.95 3.03 -33.91
C LEU A 49 -7.44 4.44 -34.26
N ILE A 50 -7.05 4.62 -35.52
CA ILE A 50 -6.61 5.91 -36.08
C ILE A 50 -7.49 6.24 -37.29
N ASP A 51 -8.05 7.43 -37.36
CA ASP A 51 -8.81 7.89 -38.54
C ASP A 51 -7.83 8.27 -39.65
N ALA A 52 -7.90 7.61 -40.80
CA ALA A 52 -7.00 7.82 -41.93
C ALA A 52 -6.97 9.28 -42.44
N ARG A 53 -8.05 10.05 -42.22
CA ARG A 53 -8.13 11.45 -42.63
C ARG A 53 -7.40 12.39 -41.67
N LEU A 54 -7.33 12.03 -40.40
CA LEU A 54 -6.79 12.86 -39.33
C LEU A 54 -5.34 12.48 -38.98
N GLY A 55 -4.97 11.22 -39.23
CA GLY A 55 -3.67 10.69 -38.84
C GLY A 55 -3.52 10.56 -37.32
N VAL A 56 -2.28 10.59 -36.85
CA VAL A 56 -1.95 10.37 -35.44
C VAL A 56 -2.33 11.58 -34.59
N LEU A 57 -3.23 11.38 -33.63
CA LEU A 57 -3.67 12.41 -32.69
C LEU A 57 -3.08 12.20 -31.29
N GLU A 58 -3.16 13.22 -30.44
CA GLU A 58 -2.77 13.15 -29.02
C GLU A 58 -3.43 11.98 -28.30
N GLN A 59 -4.70 11.69 -28.60
CA GLN A 59 -5.43 10.57 -28.03
C GLN A 59 -4.81 9.21 -28.41
N SER A 60 -4.41 9.03 -29.67
CA SER A 60 -3.76 7.78 -30.11
C SER A 60 -2.41 7.59 -29.42
N ARG A 61 -1.63 8.66 -29.26
CA ARG A 61 -0.35 8.66 -28.54
C ARG A 61 -0.53 8.33 -27.06
N ARG A 62 -1.49 8.98 -26.40
CA ARG A 62 -1.82 8.74 -24.98
C ARG A 62 -2.21 7.29 -24.73
N HIS A 63 -3.08 6.70 -25.56
CA HIS A 63 -3.48 5.30 -25.36
C HIS A 63 -2.35 4.32 -25.60
N ALA A 64 -1.47 4.56 -26.57
CA ALA A 64 -0.27 3.74 -26.75
C ALA A 64 0.70 3.89 -25.56
N TYR A 65 0.87 5.10 -25.01
CA TYR A 65 1.64 5.31 -23.80
C TYR A 65 1.07 4.55 -22.60
N LEU A 66 -0.24 4.65 -22.36
CA LEU A 66 -0.91 3.92 -21.28
C LEU A 66 -0.85 2.40 -21.48
N ALA A 67 -0.99 1.92 -22.71
CA ALA A 67 -0.83 0.50 -23.02
C ALA A 67 0.58 0.00 -22.71
N SER A 68 1.62 0.77 -23.08
CA SER A 68 3.01 0.47 -22.74
C SER A 68 3.24 0.51 -21.22
N LEU A 69 2.72 1.52 -20.54
CA LEU A 69 2.81 1.67 -19.10
C LEU A 69 2.17 0.49 -18.34
N LEU A 70 1.07 -0.03 -18.87
CA LEU A 70 0.35 -1.19 -18.32
C LEU A 70 0.93 -2.53 -18.79
N GLY A 71 2.02 -2.51 -19.56
CA GLY A 71 2.76 -3.70 -19.96
C GLY A 71 1.97 -4.57 -20.94
N ILE A 72 1.17 -3.97 -21.81
CA ILE A 72 0.54 -4.70 -22.92
C ILE A 72 1.61 -4.95 -24.00
N PRO A 73 1.94 -6.22 -24.30
CA PRO A 73 3.06 -6.55 -25.18
C PRO A 73 2.78 -6.24 -26.65
N HIS A 74 1.52 -6.35 -27.08
CA HIS A 74 1.15 -6.24 -28.49
C HIS A 74 0.22 -5.07 -28.78
N LEU A 75 0.57 -4.26 -29.77
CA LEU A 75 -0.23 -3.15 -30.24
C LEU A 75 -0.69 -3.39 -31.68
N ALA A 76 -2.00 -3.42 -31.89
CA ALA A 76 -2.62 -3.54 -33.21
C ALA A 76 -3.22 -2.19 -33.62
N VAL A 77 -2.50 -1.47 -34.49
CA VAL A 77 -2.85 -0.14 -34.97
C VAL A 77 -3.74 -0.25 -36.21
N CYS A 78 -5.02 0.02 -36.02
CA CYS A 78 -6.04 -0.03 -37.05
C CYS A 78 -6.20 1.35 -37.69
N VAL A 79 -5.62 1.56 -38.87
CA VAL A 79 -5.82 2.77 -39.67
C VAL A 79 -7.18 2.65 -40.35
N ASN A 80 -8.20 3.20 -39.72
CA ASN A 80 -9.60 3.06 -40.08
C ASN A 80 -10.08 4.17 -41.02
N LYS A 81 -11.21 3.93 -41.69
CA LYS A 81 -11.82 4.82 -42.70
C LYS A 81 -10.97 5.01 -43.95
N MET A 82 -10.22 3.99 -44.35
CA MET A 82 -9.45 4.00 -45.60
C MET A 82 -10.32 4.23 -46.84
N ASP A 83 -11.60 3.88 -46.79
CA ASP A 83 -12.57 4.15 -47.86
C ASP A 83 -12.76 5.65 -48.15
N LEU A 84 -12.60 6.51 -47.14
CA LEU A 84 -12.74 7.96 -47.31
C LEU A 84 -11.51 8.64 -47.93
N VAL A 85 -10.39 7.93 -47.99
CA VAL A 85 -9.15 8.36 -48.65
C VAL A 85 -8.84 7.49 -49.87
N GLY A 86 -9.84 6.79 -50.41
CA GLY A 86 -9.69 5.97 -51.63
C GLY A 86 -8.69 4.82 -51.49
N TYR A 87 -8.50 4.28 -50.29
CA TYR A 87 -7.53 3.22 -49.98
C TYR A 87 -6.08 3.55 -50.38
N ASP A 88 -5.72 4.84 -50.33
CA ASP A 88 -4.40 5.33 -50.69
C ASP A 88 -3.28 4.74 -49.81
N ARG A 89 -2.29 4.11 -50.46
CA ARG A 89 -1.12 3.51 -49.82
C ARG A 89 -0.25 4.56 -49.13
N GLU A 90 -0.01 5.70 -49.75
CA GLU A 90 0.88 6.74 -49.21
C GLU A 90 0.31 7.33 -47.91
N VAL A 91 -1.01 7.49 -47.83
CA VAL A 91 -1.69 7.93 -46.59
C VAL A 91 -1.46 6.93 -45.46
N PHE A 92 -1.63 5.63 -45.73
CA PHE A 92 -1.38 4.58 -44.76
C PHE A 92 0.09 4.53 -44.31
N GLU A 93 1.02 4.56 -45.27
CA GLU A 93 2.46 4.49 -45.01
C GLU A 93 2.95 5.68 -44.17
N ARG A 94 2.44 6.89 -44.45
CA ARG A 94 2.72 8.08 -43.63
C ARG A 94 2.26 7.88 -42.19
N ILE A 95 1.00 7.51 -41.97
CA ILE A 95 0.45 7.30 -40.62
C ILE A 95 1.21 6.19 -39.89
N ARG A 96 1.56 5.11 -40.60
CA ARG A 96 2.36 4.02 -40.06
C ARG A 96 3.72 4.52 -39.58
N ASN A 97 4.41 5.30 -40.40
CA ASN A 97 5.74 5.81 -40.07
C ASN A 97 5.68 6.81 -38.90
N ASP A 98 4.75 7.76 -38.92
CA ASP A 98 4.54 8.74 -37.84
C ASP A 98 4.28 8.04 -36.49
N PHE A 99 3.46 6.99 -36.50
CA PHE A 99 3.13 6.26 -35.29
C PHE A 99 4.26 5.34 -34.84
N ARG A 100 4.99 4.70 -35.78
CA ARG A 100 6.17 3.90 -35.47
C ARG A 100 7.26 4.72 -34.79
N GLU A 101 7.53 5.92 -35.31
CA GLU A 101 8.49 6.85 -34.72
C GLU A 101 8.13 7.19 -33.27
N PHE A 102 6.85 7.46 -33.01
CA PHE A 102 6.36 7.68 -31.65
C PHE A 102 6.53 6.44 -30.75
N THR A 103 6.15 5.25 -31.21
CA THR A 103 6.22 4.02 -30.40
C THR A 103 7.64 3.51 -30.19
N ALA A 104 8.63 3.96 -30.98
CA ALA A 104 10.02 3.54 -30.83
C ALA A 104 10.64 3.92 -29.47
N GLY A 105 10.10 4.95 -28.82
CA GLY A 105 10.48 5.35 -27.46
C GLY A 105 9.72 4.62 -26.34
N LEU A 106 8.77 3.75 -26.67
CA LEU A 106 7.94 3.02 -25.71
C LEU A 106 8.42 1.58 -25.57
N SER A 107 8.23 1.02 -24.37
CA SER A 107 8.50 -0.39 -24.11
C SER A 107 7.32 -1.24 -24.56
N ILE A 108 7.22 -1.50 -25.87
CA ILE A 108 6.20 -2.35 -26.51
C ILE A 108 6.94 -3.39 -27.36
N ALA A 109 6.55 -4.67 -27.25
CA ALA A 109 7.25 -5.76 -27.93
C ALA A 109 6.96 -5.80 -29.43
N ASP A 110 5.69 -5.70 -29.82
CA ASP A 110 5.26 -5.69 -31.23
C ASP A 110 4.23 -4.61 -31.53
N VAL A 111 4.38 -3.96 -32.71
CA VAL A 111 3.43 -2.98 -33.23
C VAL A 111 3.07 -3.34 -34.68
N SER A 112 1.86 -3.87 -34.84
CA SER A 112 1.29 -4.31 -36.12
C SER A 112 0.31 -3.27 -36.66
N PHE A 113 0.27 -3.08 -37.99
CA PHE A 113 -0.54 -2.06 -38.65
C PHE A 113 -1.50 -2.64 -39.69
N PHE A 114 -2.74 -2.18 -39.66
CA PHE A 114 -3.83 -2.71 -40.48
C PHE A 114 -4.57 -1.57 -41.19
N PRO A 115 -4.56 -1.51 -42.54
CA PRO A 115 -5.42 -0.59 -43.29
C PRO A 115 -6.83 -1.17 -43.34
N ILE A 116 -7.78 -0.55 -42.63
CA ILE A 116 -9.14 -1.07 -42.51
C ILE A 116 -10.22 -0.05 -42.89
N SER A 117 -11.39 -0.56 -43.23
CA SER A 117 -12.65 0.19 -43.14
C SER A 117 -13.64 -0.62 -42.35
N ALA A 118 -13.86 -0.25 -41.08
CA ALA A 118 -14.80 -0.93 -40.21
C ALA A 118 -16.24 -0.93 -40.76
N LEU A 119 -16.63 0.16 -41.45
CA LEU A 119 -17.96 0.29 -42.05
C LEU A 119 -18.14 -0.62 -43.28
N LYS A 120 -17.10 -0.75 -44.10
CA LYS A 120 -17.13 -1.58 -45.33
C LYS A 120 -16.67 -3.02 -45.09
N GLY A 121 -16.15 -3.33 -43.91
CA GLY A 121 -15.61 -4.66 -43.56
C GLY A 121 -14.22 -4.96 -44.13
N VAL A 122 -13.55 -3.98 -44.76
CA VAL A 122 -12.25 -4.17 -45.42
C VAL A 122 -11.16 -4.48 -44.40
N ASN A 123 -10.49 -5.62 -44.58
CA ASN A 123 -9.39 -6.16 -43.76
C ASN A 123 -9.69 -6.34 -42.27
N VAL A 124 -10.97 -6.33 -41.89
CA VAL A 124 -11.40 -6.61 -40.50
C VAL A 124 -11.43 -8.12 -40.27
N ALA A 125 -12.27 -8.83 -41.04
CA ALA A 125 -12.42 -10.30 -40.96
C ALA A 125 -12.04 -11.00 -42.27
N ALA A 126 -12.06 -10.29 -43.40
CA ALA A 126 -11.70 -10.82 -44.71
C ALA A 126 -10.80 -9.83 -45.44
N LYS A 127 -9.85 -10.36 -46.23
CA LYS A 127 -9.00 -9.56 -47.11
C LYS A 127 -9.82 -8.92 -48.22
N SER A 128 -9.38 -7.75 -48.69
CA SER A 128 -10.08 -7.00 -49.74
C SER A 128 -9.16 -6.68 -50.93
N PRO A 129 -9.67 -6.76 -52.18
CA PRO A 129 -8.93 -6.28 -53.35
C PRO A 129 -8.75 -4.75 -53.37
N GLU A 130 -9.56 -4.00 -52.62
CA GLU A 130 -9.45 -2.53 -52.48
C GLU A 130 -8.08 -2.10 -51.93
N THR A 131 -7.41 -2.99 -51.19
CA THR A 131 -6.06 -2.78 -50.65
C THR A 131 -5.11 -3.85 -51.20
N ALA A 132 -5.12 -4.10 -52.51
CA ALA A 132 -4.25 -5.11 -53.15
C ALA A 132 -2.74 -4.87 -52.92
N TRP A 133 -2.35 -3.66 -52.51
CA TRP A 133 -0.98 -3.31 -52.13
C TRP A 133 -0.59 -3.75 -50.70
N TYR A 134 -1.53 -4.25 -49.90
CA TYR A 134 -1.30 -4.70 -48.53
C TYR A 134 -1.30 -6.24 -48.46
N ASP A 135 -0.12 -6.81 -48.19
CA ASP A 135 0.07 -8.27 -48.13
C ASP A 135 -0.16 -8.88 -46.74
N GLY A 136 -0.35 -8.03 -45.72
CA GLY A 136 -0.49 -8.46 -44.33
C GLY A 136 -1.79 -9.23 -44.02
N PRO A 137 -1.92 -9.75 -42.78
CA PRO A 137 -3.13 -10.42 -42.34
C PRO A 137 -4.26 -9.42 -42.06
N THR A 138 -5.49 -9.90 -42.02
CA THR A 138 -6.61 -9.13 -41.46
C THR A 138 -6.47 -8.97 -39.94
N VAL A 139 -7.23 -8.05 -39.36
CA VAL A 139 -7.25 -7.87 -37.89
C VAL A 139 -7.65 -9.16 -37.18
N LEU A 140 -8.68 -9.86 -37.67
CA LEU A 140 -9.10 -11.13 -37.07
C LEU A 140 -8.04 -12.22 -37.19
N GLU A 141 -7.43 -12.39 -38.37
CA GLU A 141 -6.34 -13.35 -38.57
C GLU A 141 -5.16 -13.08 -37.63
N TYR A 142 -4.80 -11.81 -37.43
CA TYR A 142 -3.78 -11.43 -36.46
C TYR A 142 -4.17 -11.80 -35.03
N LEU A 143 -5.37 -11.44 -34.59
CA LEU A 143 -5.84 -11.75 -33.23
C LEU A 143 -5.89 -13.27 -32.96
N GLU A 144 -6.16 -14.08 -33.99
CA GLU A 144 -6.11 -15.53 -33.90
C GLU A 144 -4.70 -16.12 -33.80
N THR A 145 -3.67 -15.41 -34.28
CA THR A 145 -2.32 -15.95 -34.48
C THR A 145 -1.27 -15.31 -33.59
N VAL A 146 -1.51 -14.12 -33.04
CA VAL A 146 -0.57 -13.41 -32.17
C VAL A 146 -0.10 -14.32 -31.01
N PRO A 147 1.21 -14.47 -30.77
CA PRO A 147 1.73 -15.39 -29.76
C PRO A 147 1.58 -14.77 -28.36
N ILE A 148 0.54 -15.18 -27.63
CA ILE A 148 0.28 -14.70 -26.26
C ILE A 148 0.91 -15.61 -25.18
N ALA A 149 1.31 -16.83 -25.54
CA ALA A 149 1.86 -17.80 -24.59
C ALA A 149 3.32 -17.48 -24.22
N ASP A 150 4.06 -16.81 -25.11
CA ASP A 150 5.45 -16.44 -24.87
C ASP A 150 5.58 -15.20 -23.95
N ASP A 151 4.47 -14.57 -23.59
CA ASP A 151 4.42 -13.40 -22.70
C ASP A 151 4.54 -13.77 -21.21
N ASP A 152 4.29 -15.04 -20.86
CA ASP A 152 4.33 -15.53 -19.48
C ASP A 152 5.76 -15.94 -19.08
N ASP A 153 6.21 -15.48 -17.92
CA ASP A 153 7.50 -15.89 -17.34
C ASP A 153 7.38 -17.32 -16.79
N PHE A 154 7.88 -18.32 -17.52
CA PHE A 154 7.92 -19.71 -17.08
C PHE A 154 9.23 -20.10 -16.38
N GLU A 155 10.20 -19.19 -16.30
CA GLU A 155 11.51 -19.46 -15.73
C GLU A 155 11.55 -19.17 -14.22
N HIS A 156 10.97 -18.05 -13.80
CA HIS A 156 11.08 -17.58 -12.42
C HIS A 156 9.83 -17.92 -11.62
N LEU A 157 9.90 -18.98 -10.80
CA LEU A 157 8.80 -19.36 -9.92
C LEU A 157 8.47 -18.26 -8.91
N ARG A 158 7.21 -17.83 -8.92
CA ARG A 158 6.58 -16.97 -7.90
C ARG A 158 5.28 -17.61 -7.48
N PHE A 159 5.27 -18.24 -6.31
CA PHE A 159 4.05 -18.82 -5.73
C PHE A 159 3.66 -18.09 -4.45
N PRO A 160 2.83 -17.03 -4.54
CA PRO A 160 2.31 -16.34 -3.37
C PRO A 160 1.28 -17.21 -2.64
N VAL A 161 1.59 -17.56 -1.39
CA VAL A 161 0.73 -18.38 -0.54
C VAL A 161 -0.52 -17.58 -0.17
N GLN A 162 -1.68 -18.09 -0.57
CA GLN A 162 -2.99 -17.50 -0.31
C GLN A 162 -3.65 -18.09 0.94
N TYR A 163 -3.48 -19.39 1.15
CA TYR A 163 -4.16 -20.12 2.22
C TYR A 163 -3.37 -21.35 2.67
N VAL A 164 -3.41 -21.67 3.96
CA VAL A 164 -2.78 -22.88 4.52
C VAL A 164 -3.87 -23.89 4.84
N ILE A 165 -3.79 -25.05 4.19
CA ILE A 165 -4.76 -26.14 4.29
C ILE A 165 -4.23 -27.18 5.29
N ARG A 166 -4.98 -27.39 6.38
CA ARG A 166 -4.67 -28.38 7.42
C ARG A 166 -5.93 -29.13 7.88
N PRO A 167 -6.45 -30.09 7.09
CA PRO A 167 -7.67 -30.82 7.42
C PRO A 167 -7.45 -31.83 8.56
N ASN A 168 -6.21 -32.30 8.76
CA ASN A 168 -5.81 -33.19 9.84
C ASN A 168 -4.32 -32.94 10.20
N LEU A 169 -3.79 -33.71 11.15
CA LEU A 169 -2.42 -33.54 11.65
C LEU A 169 -1.35 -33.84 10.59
N ASP A 170 -1.62 -34.79 9.69
CA ASP A 170 -0.65 -35.34 8.72
C ASP A 170 -0.64 -34.61 7.38
N TYR A 171 -1.64 -33.75 7.12
CA TYR A 171 -1.74 -32.97 5.89
C TYR A 171 -1.52 -31.48 6.17
N ARG A 172 -0.44 -30.92 5.62
CA ARG A 172 -0.17 -29.49 5.57
C ARG A 172 0.15 -29.08 4.13
N GLY A 173 -0.75 -28.36 3.49
CA GLY A 173 -0.60 -27.89 2.12
C GLY A 173 -0.73 -26.38 2.02
N PHE A 174 0.03 -25.76 1.11
CA PHE A 174 0.04 -24.32 0.88
C PHE A 174 -0.65 -24.03 -0.45
N ALA A 175 -1.85 -23.47 -0.37
CA ALA A 175 -2.69 -23.17 -1.52
C ALA A 175 -2.41 -21.75 -2.05
N GLY A 176 -2.42 -21.62 -3.36
CA GLY A 176 -2.22 -20.37 -4.06
C GLY A 176 -2.35 -20.55 -5.56
N GLN A 177 -2.27 -19.43 -6.28
CA GLN A 177 -2.16 -19.40 -7.71
C GLN A 177 -0.70 -19.14 -8.07
N ILE A 178 -0.13 -19.94 -8.96
CA ILE A 178 1.23 -19.72 -9.48
C ILE A 178 1.20 -18.41 -10.27
N ALA A 179 1.93 -17.40 -9.81
CA ALA A 179 1.97 -16.08 -10.44
C ALA A 179 2.91 -16.07 -11.66
N SER A 180 3.99 -16.85 -11.60
CA SER A 180 4.91 -17.10 -12.70
C SER A 180 5.72 -18.36 -12.40
N GLY A 181 6.37 -18.88 -13.44
CA GLY A 181 7.27 -20.02 -13.39
C GLY A 181 6.56 -21.36 -13.45
N VAL A 182 7.39 -22.40 -13.38
CA VAL A 182 6.98 -23.80 -13.28
C VAL A 182 7.49 -24.37 -11.97
N VAL A 183 6.65 -25.16 -11.31
CA VAL A 183 7.01 -25.95 -10.14
C VAL A 183 6.77 -27.43 -10.42
N LYS A 184 7.75 -28.26 -10.09
CA LYS A 184 7.70 -29.71 -10.26
C LYS A 184 7.85 -30.41 -8.93
N ARG A 185 7.32 -31.62 -8.85
CA ARG A 185 7.59 -32.52 -7.74
C ARG A 185 9.09 -32.77 -7.63
N GLY A 186 9.63 -32.64 -6.43
CA GLY A 186 11.06 -32.79 -6.17
C GLY A 186 11.91 -31.52 -6.35
N ASP A 187 11.32 -30.39 -6.78
CA ASP A 187 12.04 -29.12 -6.89
C ASP A 187 12.50 -28.62 -5.52
N GLU A 188 13.73 -28.10 -5.44
CA GLU A 188 14.20 -27.32 -4.29
C GLU A 188 13.58 -25.92 -4.37
N ILE A 189 12.95 -25.48 -3.29
CA ILE A 189 12.32 -24.17 -3.17
C ILE A 189 12.85 -23.42 -1.95
N VAL A 190 12.78 -22.09 -2.00
CA VAL A 190 13.03 -21.19 -0.89
C VAL A 190 11.71 -20.56 -0.46
N VAL A 191 11.46 -20.54 0.84
CA VAL A 191 10.31 -19.86 1.45
C VAL A 191 10.71 -18.43 1.82
N LEU A 192 10.02 -17.42 1.32
CA LEU A 192 10.20 -16.02 1.72
C LEU A 192 9.10 -15.61 2.71
N PRO A 193 9.43 -14.85 3.79
CA PRO A 193 10.71 -14.18 4.04
C PRO A 193 11.73 -15.00 4.86
N SER A 194 11.38 -16.19 5.35
CA SER A 194 12.25 -16.97 6.25
C SER A 194 13.57 -17.38 5.59
N GLY A 195 13.60 -17.48 4.28
CA GLY A 195 14.71 -17.93 3.45
C GLY A 195 15.09 -19.40 3.66
N LEU A 196 14.24 -20.16 4.33
CA LEU A 196 14.46 -21.59 4.56
C LEU A 196 14.24 -22.34 3.25
N LYS A 197 15.05 -23.38 3.04
CA LYS A 197 14.96 -24.27 1.90
C LYS A 197 14.16 -25.51 2.26
N SER A 198 13.40 -26.02 1.31
CA SER A 198 12.73 -27.32 1.37
C SER A 198 12.62 -27.87 -0.04
N ARG A 199 12.12 -29.10 -0.16
CA ARG A 199 11.73 -29.69 -1.44
C ARG A 199 10.21 -29.79 -1.58
N VAL A 200 9.70 -29.73 -2.81
CA VAL A 200 8.29 -29.99 -3.13
C VAL A 200 8.02 -31.48 -3.05
N ARG A 201 7.22 -31.90 -2.07
CA ARG A 201 6.80 -33.29 -1.87
C ARG A 201 5.73 -33.71 -2.88
N ALA A 202 4.74 -32.84 -3.10
CA ALA A 202 3.65 -33.06 -4.03
C ALA A 202 2.95 -31.74 -4.39
N ILE A 203 2.22 -31.77 -5.50
CA ILE A 203 1.39 -30.68 -5.99
C ILE A 203 -0.04 -31.24 -6.15
N ASP A 204 -0.98 -30.78 -5.33
CA ASP A 204 -2.36 -31.28 -5.33
C ASP A 204 -3.31 -30.28 -6.03
N THR A 205 -4.31 -30.81 -6.73
CA THR A 205 -5.46 -30.08 -7.28
C THR A 205 -6.75 -30.79 -6.90
N TYR A 206 -7.89 -30.25 -7.32
CA TYR A 206 -9.18 -30.93 -7.15
C TYR A 206 -9.21 -32.30 -7.84
N ASP A 207 -8.61 -32.41 -9.03
CA ASP A 207 -8.61 -33.63 -9.84
C ASP A 207 -7.54 -34.66 -9.43
N GLY A 208 -6.65 -34.29 -8.50
CA GLY A 208 -5.60 -35.16 -7.98
C GLY A 208 -4.21 -34.51 -7.94
N GLU A 209 -3.20 -35.35 -7.70
CA GLU A 209 -1.79 -34.97 -7.67
C GLU A 209 -1.24 -34.74 -9.09
N LEU A 210 -0.39 -33.72 -9.25
CA LEU A 210 0.32 -33.37 -10.47
C LEU A 210 1.84 -33.56 -10.29
N GLU A 211 2.52 -33.96 -11.37
CA GLU A 211 4.00 -33.99 -11.40
C GLU A 211 4.60 -32.60 -11.65
N GLU A 212 3.90 -31.74 -12.38
CA GLU A 212 4.29 -30.35 -12.63
C GLU A 212 3.06 -29.43 -12.70
N ALA A 213 3.26 -28.18 -12.31
CA ALA A 213 2.28 -27.11 -12.44
C ALA A 213 2.96 -25.80 -12.86
N PHE A 214 2.22 -24.95 -13.56
CA PHE A 214 2.75 -23.71 -14.16
C PHE A 214 1.75 -22.56 -14.02
N ALA A 215 2.24 -21.32 -14.15
CA ALA A 215 1.37 -20.15 -14.14
C ALA A 215 0.32 -20.20 -15.27
N PRO A 216 -0.95 -19.80 -15.05
CA PRO A 216 -1.54 -19.30 -13.81
C PRO A 216 -2.38 -20.34 -13.06
N GLN A 217 -1.94 -21.60 -12.96
CA GLN A 217 -2.70 -22.67 -12.29
C GLN A 217 -2.84 -22.42 -10.79
N SER A 218 -4.01 -22.79 -10.23
CA SER A 218 -4.26 -22.79 -8.80
C SER A 218 -4.02 -24.19 -8.23
N VAL A 219 -3.08 -24.30 -7.30
CA VAL A 219 -2.60 -25.59 -6.78
C VAL A 219 -2.37 -25.53 -5.27
N VAL A 220 -2.19 -26.69 -4.65
CA VAL A 220 -1.75 -26.84 -3.27
C VAL A 220 -0.37 -27.48 -3.29
N ILE A 221 0.64 -26.81 -2.75
CA ILE A 221 2.01 -27.34 -2.66
C ILE A 221 2.22 -27.93 -1.27
N ARG A 222 2.67 -29.18 -1.21
CA ARG A 222 3.16 -29.82 0.02
C ARG A 222 4.68 -29.88 -0.01
N LEU A 223 5.29 -29.65 1.15
CA LEU A 223 6.74 -29.64 1.33
C LEU A 223 7.21 -30.89 2.07
N GLU A 224 8.48 -31.26 1.88
CA GLU A 224 9.12 -32.35 2.62
C GLU A 224 9.38 -31.97 4.08
N ASP A 225 9.79 -30.72 4.32
CA ASP A 225 10.14 -30.21 5.63
C ASP A 225 8.98 -29.43 6.28
N GLU A 226 8.86 -29.50 7.61
CA GLU A 226 7.90 -28.71 8.38
C GLU A 226 8.38 -27.27 8.58
N ILE A 227 8.31 -26.47 7.52
CA ILE A 227 8.60 -25.04 7.60
C ILE A 227 7.35 -24.27 8.03
N ASP A 228 7.53 -23.24 8.86
CA ASP A 228 6.44 -22.32 9.17
C ASP A 228 6.20 -21.34 8.02
N ILE A 229 5.02 -21.42 7.43
CA ILE A 229 4.59 -20.64 6.26
C ILE A 229 3.16 -20.19 6.49
N SER A 230 2.89 -18.92 6.22
CA SER A 230 1.61 -18.25 6.40
C SER A 230 1.14 -17.57 5.12
N ARG A 231 -0.12 -17.11 5.11
CA ARG A 231 -0.62 -16.27 4.02
C ARG A 231 0.24 -15.01 3.91
N GLY A 232 0.61 -14.66 2.68
CA GLY A 232 1.50 -13.56 2.39
C GLY A 232 2.83 -14.06 1.86
N ASP A 233 3.38 -15.11 2.49
CA ASP A 233 4.65 -15.74 2.13
C ASP A 233 4.71 -16.19 0.68
N MET A 234 5.92 -16.34 0.14
CA MET A 234 6.14 -16.70 -1.25
C MET A 234 7.13 -17.86 -1.37
N LEU A 235 6.77 -18.87 -2.15
CA LEU A 235 7.70 -19.93 -2.55
C LEU A 235 8.34 -19.54 -3.89
N VAL A 236 9.66 -19.67 -3.97
CA VAL A 236 10.46 -19.30 -5.14
C VAL A 236 11.57 -20.31 -5.40
N HIS A 237 12.09 -20.35 -6.62
CA HIS A 237 13.29 -21.13 -6.93
C HIS A 237 14.55 -20.47 -6.33
N PRO A 238 15.49 -21.25 -5.74
CA PRO A 238 16.72 -20.71 -5.15
C PRO A 238 17.61 -19.94 -6.14
N SER A 239 17.54 -20.28 -7.43
CA SER A 239 18.31 -19.65 -8.51
C SER A 239 17.74 -18.32 -9.00
N ALA A 240 16.50 -18.00 -8.63
CA ALA A 240 15.68 -16.98 -9.29
C ALA A 240 14.91 -16.16 -8.25
N LEU A 241 15.61 -15.44 -7.39
CA LEU A 241 15.02 -14.74 -6.24
C LEU A 241 14.50 -13.34 -6.61
N PRO A 242 13.33 -12.92 -6.08
CA PRO A 242 12.82 -11.56 -6.28
C PRO A 242 13.62 -10.53 -5.49
N LYS A 243 13.41 -9.24 -5.80
CA LYS A 243 13.91 -8.14 -4.97
C LYS A 243 13.14 -8.12 -3.66
N VAL A 244 13.81 -7.80 -2.56
CA VAL A 244 13.17 -7.62 -1.25
C VAL A 244 13.59 -6.27 -0.69
N ASP A 245 12.63 -5.36 -0.55
CA ASP A 245 12.89 -3.99 -0.11
C ASP A 245 11.65 -3.42 0.61
N ARG A 246 11.88 -2.38 1.41
CA ARG A 246 10.85 -1.55 2.06
C ARG A 246 10.64 -0.24 1.30
N VAL A 247 11.52 0.09 0.36
CA VAL A 247 11.39 1.25 -0.51
C VAL A 247 11.13 0.75 -1.92
N VAL A 248 10.04 1.24 -2.51
CA VAL A 248 9.60 0.81 -3.84
C VAL A 248 9.38 2.03 -4.71
N ASP A 249 10.06 2.07 -5.85
CA ASP A 249 9.84 3.06 -6.89
C ASP A 249 8.81 2.50 -7.87
N ALA A 250 7.75 3.26 -8.15
CA ALA A 250 6.62 2.78 -8.96
C ALA A 250 6.02 3.88 -9.83
N HIS A 251 5.43 3.48 -10.94
CA HIS A 251 4.38 4.28 -11.55
C HIS A 251 3.08 4.07 -10.76
N LEU A 252 2.38 5.14 -10.44
CA LEU A 252 1.14 5.13 -9.69
C LEU A 252 0.06 5.85 -10.51
N VAL A 253 -1.08 5.20 -10.69
CA VAL A 253 -2.27 5.77 -11.30
C VAL A 253 -3.26 6.08 -10.19
N TRP A 254 -3.56 7.36 -9.97
CA TRP A 254 -4.52 7.77 -8.94
C TRP A 254 -5.96 7.65 -9.46
N MET A 255 -6.80 6.94 -8.71
CA MET A 255 -8.14 6.52 -9.15
C MET A 255 -9.28 7.12 -8.31
N HIS A 256 -8.95 7.88 -7.28
CA HIS A 256 -9.90 8.41 -6.31
C HIS A 256 -10.12 9.93 -6.50
N GLU A 257 -11.34 10.41 -6.18
CA GLU A 257 -11.71 11.82 -6.32
C GLU A 257 -10.99 12.72 -5.31
N ARG A 258 -10.82 12.24 -4.08
CA ARG A 258 -9.98 12.92 -3.09
C ARG A 258 -8.52 12.83 -3.54
N PRO A 259 -7.78 13.96 -3.62
CA PRO A 259 -6.38 13.96 -4.01
C PRO A 259 -5.51 13.11 -3.08
N LEU A 260 -4.37 12.67 -3.59
CA LEU A 260 -3.36 11.98 -2.79
C LEU A 260 -2.85 12.88 -1.67
N ASP A 261 -2.98 12.40 -0.44
CA ASP A 261 -2.30 12.96 0.73
C ASP A 261 -1.04 12.14 1.03
N THR A 262 0.13 12.77 0.92
CA THR A 262 1.44 12.13 1.17
C THR A 262 1.74 11.94 2.66
N GLN A 263 1.05 12.66 3.56
CA GLN A 263 1.17 12.49 5.01
C GLN A 263 0.31 11.33 5.53
N LYS A 264 -0.66 10.89 4.73
CA LYS A 264 -1.55 9.78 5.07
C LYS A 264 -0.88 8.42 4.85
N SER A 265 -1.18 7.46 5.73
CA SER A 265 -0.83 6.05 5.53
C SER A 265 -1.93 5.33 4.74
N TYR A 266 -1.51 4.52 3.76
CA TYR A 266 -2.37 3.66 2.97
C TYR A 266 -2.03 2.19 3.24
N ILE A 267 -2.91 1.28 2.85
CA ILE A 267 -2.62 -0.15 2.80
C ILE A 267 -2.21 -0.49 1.36
N LEU A 268 -0.99 -0.96 1.18
CA LEU A 268 -0.53 -1.54 -0.07
C LEU A 268 -0.85 -3.02 -0.07
N LYS A 269 -1.66 -3.45 -1.05
CA LYS A 269 -1.92 -4.85 -1.34
C LYS A 269 -1.03 -5.28 -2.50
N HIS A 270 -0.11 -6.19 -2.23
CA HIS A 270 0.79 -6.79 -3.22
C HIS A 270 0.64 -8.30 -3.14
N THR A 271 0.26 -8.93 -4.24
CA THR A 271 -0.08 -10.37 -4.28
C THR A 271 -1.02 -10.78 -3.13
N THR A 272 -0.53 -11.51 -2.15
CA THR A 272 -1.25 -11.95 -0.95
C THR A 272 -0.87 -11.17 0.31
N GLN A 273 0.14 -10.31 0.23
CA GLN A 273 0.59 -9.43 1.30
C GLN A 273 -0.26 -8.15 1.37
N MET A 274 -0.50 -7.70 2.60
CA MET A 274 -1.08 -6.39 2.90
C MET A 274 -0.12 -5.69 3.86
N VAL A 275 0.46 -4.58 3.43
CA VAL A 275 1.45 -3.83 4.20
C VAL A 275 1.09 -2.35 4.24
N ARG A 276 1.37 -1.68 5.36
CA ARG A 276 1.23 -0.22 5.42
C ARG A 276 2.28 0.44 4.55
N ALA A 277 1.83 1.43 3.79
CA ALA A 277 2.64 2.22 2.89
C ALA A 277 2.36 3.70 3.07
N GLN A 278 3.35 4.52 2.79
CA GLN A 278 3.23 5.96 2.64
C GLN A 278 3.87 6.36 1.32
N VAL A 279 3.26 7.31 0.60
CA VAL A 279 3.91 7.94 -0.55
C VAL A 279 4.94 8.92 0.00
N ALA A 280 6.20 8.51 0.01
CA ALA A 280 7.30 9.30 0.58
C ALA A 280 7.55 10.56 -0.25
N ARG A 281 7.44 10.46 -1.59
CA ARG A 281 7.49 11.60 -2.50
C ARG A 281 6.92 11.25 -3.87
N ILE A 282 6.53 12.29 -4.60
CA ILE A 282 6.20 12.24 -6.02
C ILE A 282 7.44 12.73 -6.77
N ASP A 283 8.05 11.86 -7.56
CA ASP A 283 9.25 12.22 -8.34
C ASP A 283 8.88 13.04 -9.58
N ALA A 284 7.80 12.66 -10.26
CA ALA A 284 7.25 13.41 -11.39
C ALA A 284 5.81 12.95 -11.69
N ARG A 285 4.91 13.88 -11.95
CA ARG A 285 3.62 13.61 -12.61
C ARG A 285 3.83 13.60 -14.12
N ILE A 286 3.17 12.70 -14.83
CA ILE A 286 3.23 12.63 -16.29
C ILE A 286 2.08 13.46 -16.86
N ASP A 287 2.40 14.47 -17.67
CA ASP A 287 1.38 15.20 -18.44
C ASP A 287 0.85 14.31 -19.57
N MET A 288 -0.42 13.97 -19.51
CA MET A 288 -1.07 13.09 -20.50
C MET A 288 -1.22 13.70 -21.90
N LYS A 289 -0.92 14.99 -22.09
CA LYS A 289 -0.91 15.66 -23.39
C LYS A 289 0.47 15.64 -24.03
N THR A 290 1.49 16.04 -23.27
CA THR A 290 2.87 16.13 -23.78
C THR A 290 3.68 14.86 -23.56
N LEU A 291 3.23 13.98 -22.66
CA LEU A 291 3.94 12.81 -22.14
C LEU A 291 5.27 13.14 -21.45
N GLY A 292 5.44 14.41 -21.07
CA GLY A 292 6.58 14.91 -20.32
C GLY A 292 6.38 14.82 -18.82
N ASP A 293 7.46 15.07 -18.09
CA ASP A 293 7.48 15.11 -16.63
C ASP A 293 7.12 16.50 -16.11
N GLU A 294 6.28 16.55 -15.09
CA GLU A 294 5.88 17.73 -14.36
C GLU A 294 6.13 17.57 -12.85
N ASN A 295 6.50 18.66 -12.18
CA ASN A 295 6.56 18.67 -10.72
C ASN A 295 5.13 18.70 -10.15
N ALA A 296 4.88 17.89 -9.11
CA ALA A 296 3.60 17.86 -8.41
C ALA A 296 3.78 17.49 -6.93
N GLU A 297 3.00 18.12 -6.06
CA GLU A 297 2.99 17.84 -4.61
C GLU A 297 1.85 16.88 -4.21
N THR A 298 0.85 16.71 -5.08
CA THR A 298 -0.31 15.83 -4.91
C THR A 298 -0.75 15.26 -6.27
N LEU A 299 -1.59 14.24 -6.25
CA LEU A 299 -2.19 13.61 -7.44
C LEU A 299 -3.71 13.71 -7.37
N SER A 300 -4.32 14.20 -8.43
CA SER A 300 -5.77 14.23 -8.62
C SER A 300 -6.26 13.00 -9.38
N LEU A 301 -7.57 12.82 -9.45
CA LEU A 301 -8.20 11.74 -10.21
C LEU A 301 -7.64 11.64 -11.64
N ASN A 302 -7.23 10.44 -12.05
CA ASN A 302 -6.62 10.11 -13.34
C ASN A 302 -5.17 10.57 -13.55
N ASP A 303 -4.55 11.22 -12.56
CA ASP A 303 -3.12 11.53 -12.63
C ASP A 303 -2.30 10.24 -12.60
N VAL A 304 -1.23 10.24 -13.38
CA VAL A 304 -0.22 9.18 -13.36
C VAL A 304 1.10 9.82 -12.98
N ALA A 305 1.82 9.20 -12.05
CA ALA A 305 3.07 9.73 -11.57
C ALA A 305 4.08 8.63 -11.26
N ARG A 306 5.35 9.01 -11.27
CA ARG A 306 6.41 8.25 -10.65
C ARG A 306 6.50 8.65 -9.20
N VAL A 307 6.43 7.67 -8.33
CA VAL A 307 6.42 7.87 -6.88
C VAL A 307 7.41 6.94 -6.22
N ARG A 308 7.89 7.36 -5.05
CA ARG A 308 8.59 6.50 -4.11
C ARG A 308 7.67 6.19 -2.93
N LEU A 309 7.49 4.90 -2.68
CA LEU A 309 6.74 4.39 -1.55
C LEU A 309 7.69 3.94 -0.45
N GLN A 310 7.35 4.29 0.79
CA GLN A 310 7.97 3.76 1.99
C GLN A 310 7.02 2.77 2.66
N LEU A 311 7.49 1.54 2.86
CA LEU A 311 6.72 0.45 3.42
C LEU A 311 7.12 0.14 4.86
N HIS A 312 6.13 -0.23 5.65
CA HIS A 312 6.34 -0.62 7.03
C HIS A 312 6.97 -2.01 7.17
N ARG A 313 6.72 -2.92 6.23
CA ARG A 313 7.39 -4.21 6.11
C ARG A 313 7.92 -4.38 4.69
N ALA A 314 8.97 -5.17 4.53
CA ALA A 314 9.49 -5.46 3.21
C ALA A 314 8.50 -6.33 2.44
N ILE A 315 8.43 -6.10 1.14
CA ILE A 315 7.72 -6.98 0.20
C ILE A 315 8.74 -7.62 -0.73
N TYR A 316 8.38 -8.76 -1.31
CA TYR A 316 9.15 -9.45 -2.35
C TYR A 316 8.51 -9.19 -3.69
N PHE A 317 9.22 -8.49 -4.56
CA PHE A 317 8.67 -7.97 -5.80
C PHE A 317 9.65 -8.10 -6.95
N ASP A 318 9.11 -8.00 -8.16
CA ASP A 318 9.86 -7.91 -9.40
C ASP A 318 9.51 -6.58 -10.08
N ASP A 319 10.31 -6.19 -11.07
CA ASP A 319 9.93 -5.05 -11.91
C ASP A 319 8.71 -5.46 -12.76
N TYR A 320 7.70 -4.59 -12.86
CA TYR A 320 6.45 -4.89 -13.57
C TYR A 320 6.66 -5.28 -15.04
N ALA A 321 7.72 -4.75 -15.66
CA ALA A 321 8.12 -5.10 -17.02
C ALA A 321 8.67 -6.53 -17.17
N LYS A 322 9.14 -7.15 -16.07
CA LYS A 322 9.61 -8.54 -16.04
C LYS A 322 8.51 -9.49 -15.57
N ASN A 323 7.73 -9.08 -14.57
CA ASN A 323 6.64 -9.88 -14.04
C ASN A 323 5.46 -8.98 -13.63
N ARG A 324 4.36 -9.08 -14.36
CA ARG A 324 3.17 -8.23 -14.14
C ARG A 324 2.46 -8.56 -12.82
N HIS A 325 2.52 -9.82 -12.37
CA HIS A 325 1.83 -10.24 -11.15
C HIS A 325 2.55 -9.77 -9.89
N THR A 326 3.86 -10.01 -9.78
CA THR A 326 4.67 -9.59 -8.62
C THR A 326 5.26 -8.18 -8.76
N GLY A 327 5.06 -7.52 -9.90
CA GLY A 327 5.37 -6.11 -10.09
C GLY A 327 4.17 -5.17 -9.96
N SER A 328 2.97 -5.68 -9.67
CA SER A 328 1.77 -4.86 -9.47
C SER A 328 1.31 -4.79 -8.03
N PHE A 329 0.67 -3.68 -7.67
CA PHE A 329 0.00 -3.51 -6.38
C PHE A 329 -1.17 -2.55 -6.51
N ILE A 330 -2.02 -2.52 -5.48
CA ILE A 330 -3.01 -1.45 -5.30
C ILE A 330 -2.80 -0.75 -3.97
N LEU A 331 -3.14 0.53 -3.91
CA LEU A 331 -3.27 1.26 -2.64
C LEU A 331 -4.73 1.31 -2.24
N ILE A 332 -4.96 1.07 -0.96
CA ILE A 332 -6.27 1.04 -0.32
C ILE A 332 -6.26 2.07 0.80
N ASP A 333 -7.29 2.90 0.88
CA ASP A 333 -7.49 3.83 1.99
C ASP A 333 -7.76 3.04 3.28
N SER A 334 -6.98 3.28 4.34
CA SER A 334 -7.09 2.51 5.59
C SER A 334 -8.39 2.78 6.37
N LEU A 335 -9.08 3.89 6.09
CA LEU A 335 -10.32 4.27 6.78
C LEU A 335 -11.54 3.85 5.98
N THR A 336 -11.55 4.13 4.67
CA THR A 336 -12.72 3.87 3.81
C THR A 336 -12.70 2.50 3.15
N ASN A 337 -11.56 1.80 3.18
CA ASN A 337 -11.30 0.56 2.43
C ASN A 337 -11.47 0.69 0.91
N ALA A 338 -11.51 1.92 0.38
CA ALA A 338 -11.58 2.14 -1.06
C ALA A 338 -10.21 1.89 -1.71
N THR A 339 -10.20 1.24 -2.88
CA THR A 339 -9.01 1.18 -3.73
C THR A 339 -8.79 2.57 -4.34
N VAL A 340 -7.72 3.25 -3.93
CA VAL A 340 -7.44 4.64 -4.33
C VAL A 340 -6.44 4.76 -5.46
N ALA A 341 -5.60 3.74 -5.68
CA ALA A 341 -4.62 3.75 -6.77
C ALA A 341 -4.23 2.33 -7.23
N ALA A 342 -3.77 2.24 -8.47
CA ALA A 342 -3.07 1.09 -9.02
C ALA A 342 -1.60 1.44 -9.26
N GLY A 343 -0.69 0.50 -9.02
CA GLY A 343 0.74 0.75 -9.11
C GLY A 343 1.51 -0.34 -9.85
N MET A 344 2.54 0.09 -10.58
CA MET A 344 3.45 -0.74 -11.37
C MET A 344 4.89 -0.46 -10.91
N ILE A 345 5.51 -1.46 -10.30
CA ILE A 345 6.83 -1.37 -9.68
C ILE A 345 7.91 -1.27 -10.76
N ARG A 346 8.86 -0.35 -10.58
CA ARG A 346 10.03 -0.14 -11.46
C ARG A 346 11.34 -0.56 -10.82
N GLY A 347 11.34 -0.82 -9.52
CA GLY A 347 12.53 -1.18 -8.76
C GLY A 347 12.44 -0.79 -7.29
N GLY A 348 13.56 -0.96 -6.60
CA GLY A 348 13.79 -0.49 -5.23
C GLY A 348 15.15 0.19 -5.14
N THR A 349 15.54 0.60 -3.93
CA THR A 349 16.82 1.28 -3.69
C THR A 349 18.03 0.35 -3.75
N ARG A 350 17.81 -0.97 -3.81
CA ARG A 350 18.86 -1.98 -3.79
C ARG A 350 19.61 -2.09 -5.12
N ARG A 351 20.95 -2.07 -5.06
CA ARG A 351 21.82 -2.28 -6.22
C ARG A 351 21.87 -3.75 -6.61
N GLU A 352 21.90 -4.04 -7.91
CA GLU A 352 22.19 -5.38 -8.42
C GLU A 352 23.54 -5.88 -7.89
N GLY A 353 23.56 -7.03 -7.19
CA GLY A 353 24.78 -7.66 -6.69
C GLY A 353 24.91 -7.83 -5.17
N GLU A 354 23.99 -7.33 -4.35
CA GLU A 354 23.99 -7.65 -2.91
C GLU A 354 23.51 -9.08 -2.64
N SER A 355 24.27 -9.82 -1.82
CA SER A 355 23.96 -11.20 -1.44
C SER A 355 22.58 -11.30 -0.78
N LEU A 356 21.75 -12.23 -1.27
CA LEU A 356 20.47 -12.59 -0.66
C LEU A 356 20.63 -12.93 0.83
N ASP A 357 21.71 -13.61 1.21
CA ASP A 357 21.97 -13.96 2.61
C ASP A 357 22.14 -12.73 3.50
N ALA A 358 22.67 -11.61 2.98
CA ALA A 358 22.78 -10.37 3.75
C ALA A 358 21.41 -9.74 4.01
N THR A 359 20.52 -9.73 3.02
CA THR A 359 19.17 -9.14 3.17
C THR A 359 18.20 -10.06 3.88
N LEU A 360 18.27 -11.36 3.65
CA LEU A 360 17.55 -12.31 4.49
C LEU A 360 18.08 -12.27 5.92
N ARG A 361 19.38 -12.05 6.16
CA ARG A 361 19.90 -11.80 7.52
C ARG A 361 19.35 -10.50 8.11
N GLU A 362 19.25 -9.39 7.37
CA GLU A 362 18.58 -8.18 7.87
C GLU A 362 17.10 -8.41 8.18
N LEU A 363 16.40 -9.22 7.38
CA LEU A 363 15.00 -9.59 7.62
C LEU A 363 14.85 -10.59 8.79
N ARG A 364 15.82 -11.49 8.97
CA ARG A 364 15.91 -12.53 10.02
C ARG A 364 16.45 -12.02 11.34
N ALA A 365 17.28 -10.96 11.36
CA ALA A 365 17.93 -10.40 12.55
C ALA A 365 16.95 -9.72 13.52
N GLY A 366 15.67 -10.06 13.42
CA GLY A 366 14.58 -9.29 13.96
C GLY A 366 14.35 -8.07 13.08
N SER A 367 13.09 -7.74 12.91
CA SER A 367 12.66 -6.37 12.67
C SER A 367 13.62 -5.37 13.33
N GLY A 368 14.53 -4.76 12.58
CA GLY A 368 15.21 -3.52 12.98
C GLY A 368 14.22 -2.33 13.09
N LEU A 369 12.94 -2.63 13.21
CA LEU A 369 11.89 -1.75 13.63
C LEU A 369 11.92 -1.80 15.15
N GLU A 370 12.17 -0.66 15.79
CA GLU A 370 11.38 -0.38 16.99
C GLU A 370 9.94 -0.84 16.73
N PRO A 371 9.31 -1.63 17.61
CA PRO A 371 7.94 -2.08 17.42
C PRO A 371 7.05 -0.86 17.13
N LYS A 372 6.76 -0.65 15.84
CA LYS A 372 5.97 0.46 15.35
C LYS A 372 4.55 -0.06 15.18
N SER A 373 3.65 0.56 15.93
CA SER A 373 2.26 0.20 15.93
C SER A 373 1.69 0.21 14.51
N GLU A 374 0.91 -0.81 14.16
CA GLU A 374 0.13 -0.85 12.91
C GLU A 374 -1.09 0.06 12.97
N VAL A 375 -1.08 1.10 13.77
CA VAL A 375 -2.06 2.19 13.74
C VAL A 375 -1.21 3.44 14.02
N SER A 376 -1.41 4.51 13.27
CA SER A 376 -0.68 5.77 13.48
C SER A 376 -1.29 6.56 14.64
N PRO A 377 -0.55 7.52 15.23
CA PRO A 377 -1.13 8.47 16.19
C PRO A 377 -2.34 9.24 15.61
N THR A 378 -2.32 9.55 14.31
CA THR A 378 -3.42 10.25 13.62
C THR A 378 -4.68 9.38 13.53
N GLU A 379 -4.56 8.13 13.07
CA GLU A 379 -5.70 7.19 13.00
C GLU A 379 -6.33 6.96 14.39
N ARG A 380 -5.50 6.91 15.44
CA ARG A 380 -6.02 6.84 16.83
C ARG A 380 -6.78 8.08 17.22
N ARG A 381 -6.25 9.26 16.91
CA ARG A 381 -6.91 10.53 17.21
C ARG A 381 -8.26 10.64 16.52
N GLU A 382 -8.32 10.30 15.23
CA GLU A 382 -9.58 10.29 14.47
C GLU A 382 -10.59 9.31 15.06
N ARG A 383 -10.14 8.12 15.47
CA ARG A 383 -11.01 7.10 16.06
C ARG A 383 -11.47 7.42 17.49
N MET A 384 -10.61 8.01 18.32
CA MET A 384 -10.88 8.25 19.74
C MET A 384 -11.42 9.65 20.03
N GLY A 385 -11.34 10.59 19.08
CA GLY A 385 -11.73 11.99 19.30
C GLY A 385 -10.82 12.74 20.30
N GLN A 386 -9.66 12.17 20.65
CA GLN A 386 -8.69 12.73 21.59
C GLN A 386 -7.25 12.37 21.18
N LYS A 387 -6.29 13.19 21.62
CA LYS A 387 -4.87 12.83 21.60
C LYS A 387 -4.55 11.96 22.82
N GLY A 388 -3.44 11.22 22.78
CA GLY A 388 -2.89 10.59 23.98
C GLY A 388 -1.96 11.55 24.71
N ALA A 389 -2.06 11.62 26.04
CA ALA A 389 -1.22 12.46 26.90
C ALA A 389 -0.90 11.76 28.23
N THR A 390 0.15 12.21 28.91
CA THR A 390 0.52 11.79 30.26
C THR A 390 0.38 12.96 31.22
N ILE A 391 -0.40 12.80 32.27
CA ILE A 391 -0.54 13.73 33.39
C ILE A 391 0.30 13.17 34.54
N TRP A 392 1.33 13.90 34.92
CA TRP A 392 2.29 13.47 35.93
C TRP A 392 2.14 14.30 37.20
N LEU A 393 1.48 13.72 38.21
CA LEU A 393 1.21 14.36 39.49
C LEU A 393 2.42 14.19 40.43
N VAL A 394 3.11 15.29 40.73
CA VAL A 394 4.30 15.36 41.59
C VAL A 394 3.94 16.03 42.90
N GLY A 395 4.47 15.56 44.03
CA GLY A 395 4.16 16.11 45.34
C GLY A 395 4.63 15.20 46.46
N LEU A 396 4.62 15.70 47.70
CA LEU A 396 5.04 14.93 48.88
C LEU A 396 4.14 13.69 49.11
N PRO A 397 4.62 12.66 49.80
CA PRO A 397 3.73 11.66 50.41
C PRO A 397 2.66 12.37 51.27
N GLY A 398 1.38 11.98 51.15
CA GLY A 398 0.27 12.64 51.87
C GLY A 398 -0.31 13.91 51.22
N SER A 399 0.25 14.38 50.10
CA SER A 399 -0.25 15.56 49.36
C SER A 399 -1.64 15.39 48.74
N GLY A 400 -2.16 14.16 48.60
CA GLY A 400 -3.47 13.92 47.96
C GLY A 400 -3.42 13.66 46.45
N ARG A 401 -2.22 13.43 45.88
CA ARG A 401 -2.04 13.08 44.45
C ARG A 401 -2.93 11.91 43.99
N TRP A 402 -3.04 10.85 44.79
CA TRP A 402 -3.90 9.72 44.46
C TRP A 402 -5.39 10.10 44.45
N THR A 403 -5.82 10.86 45.45
CA THR A 403 -7.19 11.40 45.52
C THR A 403 -7.50 12.23 44.27
N LEU A 404 -6.58 13.11 43.87
CA LEU A 404 -6.70 13.92 42.67
C LEU A 404 -6.67 13.07 41.38
N ALA A 405 -5.83 12.03 41.31
CA ALA A 405 -5.74 11.14 40.16
C ALA A 405 -7.06 10.40 39.89
N TYR A 406 -7.65 9.80 40.93
CA TYR A 406 -8.91 9.08 40.81
C TYR A 406 -10.09 10.01 40.52
N ALA A 407 -10.13 11.21 41.13
CA ALA A 407 -11.16 12.19 40.83
C ALA A 407 -11.07 12.68 39.37
N LEU A 408 -9.86 12.93 38.89
CA LEU A 408 -9.61 13.32 37.49
C LEU A 408 -10.00 12.23 36.50
N GLU A 409 -9.62 10.97 36.78
CA GLU A 409 -10.02 9.82 35.95
C GLU A 409 -11.54 9.70 35.87
N ARG A 410 -12.23 9.79 37.00
CA ARG A 410 -13.69 9.73 37.05
C ARG A 410 -14.32 10.84 36.21
N ARG A 411 -13.81 12.07 36.35
CA ARG A 411 -14.33 13.22 35.62
C ARG A 411 -14.12 13.12 34.11
N LEU A 412 -12.94 12.66 33.67
CA LEU A 412 -12.64 12.42 32.26
C LEU A 412 -13.54 11.32 31.68
N PHE A 413 -13.78 10.25 32.44
CA PHE A 413 -14.71 9.20 32.06
C PHE A 413 -16.15 9.74 31.88
N ASP A 414 -16.60 10.60 32.81
CA ASP A 414 -17.92 11.24 32.72
C ASP A 414 -18.05 12.20 31.52
N GLN A 415 -16.94 12.68 30.97
CA GLN A 415 -16.86 13.45 29.71
C GLN A 415 -16.63 12.57 28.48
N GLU A 416 -16.82 11.25 28.59
CA GLU A 416 -16.60 10.26 27.52
C GLU A 416 -15.16 10.26 26.97
N ARG A 417 -14.18 10.70 27.77
CA ARG A 417 -12.75 10.64 27.43
C ARG A 417 -12.14 9.32 27.93
N SER A 418 -11.26 8.76 27.13
CA SER A 418 -10.54 7.53 27.48
C SER A 418 -9.30 7.87 28.33
N ALA A 419 -9.44 7.69 29.64
CA ALA A 419 -8.39 7.95 30.62
C ALA A 419 -8.13 6.71 31.50
N THR A 420 -6.92 6.61 32.04
CA THR A 420 -6.56 5.56 33.00
C THR A 420 -5.55 6.07 34.01
N VAL A 421 -5.73 5.73 35.28
CA VAL A 421 -4.70 5.86 36.31
C VAL A 421 -3.76 4.66 36.20
N LEU A 422 -2.45 4.92 36.14
CA LEU A 422 -1.45 3.86 36.21
C LEU A 422 -1.12 3.56 37.67
N ASP A 423 -1.45 2.35 38.10
CA ASP A 423 -1.04 1.80 39.38
C ASP A 423 0.28 1.03 39.22
N PRO A 424 1.40 1.50 39.81
CA PRO A 424 2.66 0.78 39.76
C PRO A 424 2.56 -0.54 40.53
N THR A 425 2.83 -1.65 39.85
CA THR A 425 3.03 -2.95 40.52
C THR A 425 4.42 -3.07 41.17
N ASP A 426 5.40 -2.30 40.70
CA ASP A 426 6.77 -2.17 41.22
C ASP A 426 7.18 -0.69 41.29
N GLU A 427 8.06 -0.31 42.24
CA GLU A 427 8.56 1.08 42.42
C GLU A 427 9.64 1.51 41.38
N ASP A 428 9.76 0.82 40.24
CA ASP A 428 10.72 1.17 39.19
C ASP A 428 10.18 2.29 38.26
N LEU A 429 10.82 3.46 38.34
CA LEU A 429 10.52 4.63 37.51
C LEU A 429 10.63 4.32 36.00
N ARG A 430 11.57 3.48 35.56
CA ARG A 430 11.74 3.18 34.12
C ARG A 430 10.58 2.37 33.56
N SER A 431 10.09 1.41 34.32
CA SER A 431 8.92 0.61 33.98
C SER A 431 7.67 1.47 33.90
N MET A 432 7.49 2.42 34.83
CA MET A 432 6.39 3.37 34.82
C MET A 432 6.41 4.33 33.63
N VAL A 433 7.57 4.91 33.31
CA VAL A 433 7.71 5.76 32.11
C VAL A 433 7.41 4.96 30.84
N SER A 434 7.80 3.68 30.80
CA SER A 434 7.51 2.80 29.66
C SER A 434 6.00 2.49 29.54
N ALA A 435 5.31 2.24 30.65
CA ALA A 435 3.87 2.04 30.68
C ALA A 435 3.09 3.32 30.30
N ALA A 436 3.51 4.47 30.84
CA ALA A 436 2.92 5.77 30.51
C ALA A 436 3.08 6.11 29.03
N LYS A 437 4.27 5.84 28.47
CA LYS A 437 4.50 5.97 27.03
C LYS A 437 3.57 5.06 26.22
N ALA A 438 3.47 3.78 26.58
CA ALA A 438 2.65 2.83 25.84
C ALA A 438 1.16 3.23 25.82
N CYS A 439 0.62 3.66 26.97
CA CYS A 439 -0.77 4.13 27.08
C CYS A 439 -0.99 5.43 26.30
N THR A 440 -0.03 6.35 26.38
CA THR A 440 -0.06 7.62 25.65
C THR A 440 0.00 7.39 24.13
N ASP A 441 0.86 6.48 23.66
CA ASP A 441 0.95 6.07 22.25
C ASP A 441 -0.30 5.30 21.78
N ALA A 442 -1.01 4.65 22.70
CA ALA A 442 -2.31 4.04 22.46
C ALA A 442 -3.47 5.05 22.37
N GLY A 443 -3.22 6.35 22.61
CA GLY A 443 -4.22 7.42 22.52
C GLY A 443 -4.95 7.73 23.83
N LEU A 444 -4.51 7.16 24.96
CA LEU A 444 -5.13 7.37 26.27
C LEU A 444 -4.61 8.62 26.97
N VAL A 445 -5.45 9.23 27.82
CA VAL A 445 -5.00 10.19 28.84
C VAL A 445 -4.55 9.40 30.07
N THR A 446 -3.25 9.34 30.28
CA THR A 446 -2.63 8.48 31.30
C THR A 446 -2.30 9.32 32.53
N ILE A 447 -2.82 8.96 33.70
CA ILE A 447 -2.63 9.71 34.95
C ILE A 447 -1.66 8.94 35.85
N CYS A 448 -0.56 9.58 36.22
CA CYS A 448 0.50 8.99 37.04
C CYS A 448 0.65 9.76 38.35
N ALA A 449 0.47 9.09 39.50
CA ALA A 449 0.61 9.67 40.83
C ALA A 449 1.84 9.09 41.56
N PHE A 450 3.05 9.45 41.13
CA PHE A 450 4.29 8.84 41.63
C PHE A 450 5.20 9.85 42.37
N PRO A 451 5.87 9.46 43.48
CA PRO A 451 6.91 10.28 44.09
C PRO A 451 8.14 10.32 43.17
N SER A 452 8.18 11.27 42.24
CA SER A 452 9.39 11.56 41.46
C SER A 452 10.37 12.33 42.36
N PRO A 453 11.46 11.71 42.85
CA PRO A 453 12.31 12.34 43.86
C PRO A 453 13.17 13.45 43.25
N ALA A 454 13.67 13.25 42.02
CA ALA A 454 14.65 14.14 41.40
C ALA A 454 14.13 14.89 40.16
N SER A 455 14.72 16.05 39.91
CA SER A 455 14.64 16.82 38.66
C SER A 455 15.00 16.01 37.41
N ALA A 456 16.08 15.23 37.45
CA ALA A 456 16.56 14.40 36.33
C ALA A 456 15.53 13.36 35.85
N SER A 457 14.69 12.83 36.75
CA SER A 457 13.62 11.88 36.42
C SER A 457 12.52 12.51 35.54
N ARG A 458 12.27 13.81 35.71
CA ARG A 458 11.22 14.55 35.01
C ARG A 458 11.65 14.94 33.59
N GLU A 459 12.94 15.27 33.40
CA GLU A 459 13.50 15.50 32.07
C GLU A 459 13.47 14.23 31.21
N GLN A 460 13.79 13.07 31.79
CA GLN A 460 13.72 11.77 31.11
C GLN A 460 12.28 11.42 30.67
N LEU A 461 11.27 11.79 31.45
CA LEU A 461 9.86 11.60 31.10
C LEU A 461 9.49 12.40 29.84
N ARG A 462 9.77 13.70 29.82
CA ARG A 462 9.48 14.58 28.67
C ARG A 462 10.24 14.13 27.42
N ALA A 463 11.52 13.78 27.56
CA ALA A 463 12.34 13.29 26.45
C ALA A 463 11.80 11.99 25.83
N ARG A 464 11.17 11.12 26.62
CA ARG A 464 10.73 9.79 26.16
C ARG A 464 9.29 9.76 25.64
N ILE A 465 8.40 10.58 26.20
CA ILE A 465 6.97 10.61 25.83
C ILE A 465 6.66 11.70 24.80
N GLY A 466 7.40 12.81 24.85
CA GLY A 466 7.16 14.03 24.06
C GLY A 466 6.78 15.19 24.97
N GLU A 467 7.45 16.34 24.80
CA GLU A 467 7.27 17.54 25.63
C GLU A 467 5.84 18.10 25.56
N ASP A 468 5.24 18.05 24.37
CA ASP A 468 3.87 18.48 24.09
C ASP A 468 2.80 17.52 24.65
N ARG A 469 3.20 16.29 25.00
CA ARG A 469 2.31 15.21 25.45
C ARG A 469 2.36 14.97 26.96
N VAL A 470 3.21 15.68 27.69
CA VAL A 470 3.36 15.55 29.14
C VAL A 470 2.88 16.82 29.84
N LEU A 471 2.05 16.64 30.87
CA LEU A 471 1.59 17.70 31.76
C LEU A 471 2.05 17.39 33.19
N ILE A 472 3.01 18.18 33.70
CA ILE A 472 3.52 18.06 35.08
C ILE A 472 2.66 18.93 36.00
N VAL A 473 1.99 18.28 36.96
CA VAL A 473 1.15 18.97 37.95
C VAL A 473 1.81 18.85 39.32
N TYR A 474 2.21 19.96 39.90
CA TYR A 474 2.76 20.01 41.24
C TYR A 474 1.66 20.16 42.29
N VAL A 475 1.45 19.10 43.07
CA VAL A 475 0.54 19.08 44.22
C VAL A 475 1.30 19.58 45.44
N ASN A 476 1.31 20.90 45.60
CA ASN A 476 2.03 21.66 46.62
C ASN A 476 1.23 21.82 47.91
N THR A 477 0.84 20.70 48.52
CA THR A 477 0.18 20.71 49.83
C THR A 477 1.17 21.01 50.95
N ASP A 478 0.71 21.73 51.98
CA ASP A 478 1.53 22.06 53.16
C ASP A 478 2.31 20.83 53.68
N PRO A 479 3.66 20.91 53.78
CA PRO A 479 4.49 19.82 54.31
C PRO A 479 4.11 19.37 55.71
N ALA A 480 3.61 20.26 56.58
CA ALA A 480 3.15 19.89 57.92
C ALA A 480 1.94 18.94 57.85
N LEU A 481 0.96 19.27 56.99
CA LEU A 481 -0.22 18.45 56.74
C LEU A 481 0.14 17.13 56.05
N CYS A 482 1.12 17.14 55.15
CA CYS A 482 1.62 15.92 54.50
C CYS A 482 2.21 14.93 55.52
N ARG A 483 3.02 15.42 56.47
CA ARG A 483 3.59 14.62 57.56
C ARG A 483 2.52 14.10 58.53
N GLU A 484 1.49 14.89 58.80
CA GLU A 484 0.34 14.45 59.60
C GLU A 484 -0.41 13.30 58.92
N ARG A 485 -0.65 13.39 57.60
CA ARG A 485 -1.37 12.38 56.81
C ARG A 485 -0.57 11.10 56.58
N ARG A 486 0.76 11.20 56.48
CA ARG A 486 1.68 10.08 56.22
C ARG A 486 2.93 10.16 57.12
N PRO A 487 2.78 9.89 58.43
CA PRO A 487 3.91 9.92 59.37
C PRO A 487 4.92 8.78 59.14
N ASP A 488 4.53 7.76 58.39
CA ASP A 488 5.28 6.56 58.04
C ASP A 488 6.21 6.74 56.82
N ALA A 489 6.06 7.84 56.06
CA ALA A 489 6.75 8.02 54.79
C ALA A 489 8.08 8.78 54.93
N SER A 490 9.02 8.54 54.01
CA SER A 490 10.24 9.34 53.88
C SER A 490 9.97 10.68 53.17
N PHE A 491 10.59 11.75 53.65
CA PHE A 491 10.46 13.11 53.11
C PHE A 491 11.80 13.70 52.63
N ASP A 492 12.91 12.98 52.82
CA ASP A 492 14.26 13.55 52.73
C ASP A 492 14.80 13.69 51.29
N ASP A 493 14.15 13.03 50.31
CA ASP A 493 14.60 12.97 48.90
C ASP A 493 13.65 13.68 47.91
N PHE A 494 12.77 14.58 48.38
CA PHE A 494 11.83 15.28 47.52
C PHE A 494 12.37 16.62 47.00
N GLU A 495 12.59 16.72 45.69
CA GLU A 495 12.85 17.99 45.01
C GLU A 495 11.57 18.54 44.34
N PRO A 496 11.07 19.72 44.75
CA PRO A 496 9.99 20.41 44.03
C PRO A 496 10.34 20.64 42.55
N PRO A 497 9.39 20.54 41.62
CA PRO A 497 9.64 20.87 40.22
C PRO A 497 9.94 22.36 40.05
N SER A 498 10.99 22.70 39.29
CA SER A 498 11.38 24.09 39.02
C SER A 498 10.46 24.80 38.02
N ASP A 499 9.81 24.05 37.13
CA ASP A 499 8.90 24.55 36.09
C ASP A 499 7.72 23.59 35.86
N PRO A 500 6.77 23.51 36.81
CA PRO A 500 5.57 22.70 36.66
C PRO A 500 4.57 23.40 35.72
N ASP A 501 3.88 22.61 34.90
CA ASP A 501 2.83 23.12 34.00
C ASP A 501 1.62 23.66 34.79
N LEU A 502 1.35 23.08 35.97
CA LEU A 502 0.34 23.54 36.93
C LEU A 502 0.84 23.35 38.36
N THR A 503 0.49 24.26 39.27
CA THR A 503 0.69 24.09 40.71
C THR A 503 -0.65 24.18 41.43
N ILE A 504 -0.98 23.16 42.23
CA ILE A 504 -2.25 23.01 42.94
C ILE A 504 -1.95 22.74 44.42
N ALA A 505 -2.59 23.50 45.30
CA ALA A 505 -2.47 23.34 46.75
C ALA A 505 -3.77 22.76 47.32
N LEU A 506 -3.83 21.43 47.53
CA LEU A 506 -5.04 20.72 47.99
C LEU A 506 -5.43 21.00 49.45
N ASP A 507 -4.65 21.79 50.18
CA ASP A 507 -5.00 22.39 51.47
C ASP A 507 -5.84 23.68 51.34
N ARG A 508 -5.92 24.24 50.12
CA ARG A 508 -6.60 25.52 49.83
C ARG A 508 -7.67 25.40 48.75
N VAL A 509 -7.54 24.39 47.90
CA VAL A 509 -8.41 24.17 46.75
C VAL A 509 -9.10 22.81 46.91
N PRO A 510 -10.45 22.75 46.81
CA PRO A 510 -11.19 21.49 46.73
C PRO A 510 -10.70 20.61 45.58
N VAL A 511 -10.83 19.29 45.73
CA VAL A 511 -10.35 18.35 44.71
C VAL A 511 -11.11 18.53 43.39
N GLU A 512 -12.40 18.85 43.45
CA GLU A 512 -13.25 19.09 42.31
C GLU A 512 -12.76 20.28 41.47
N ASP A 513 -12.43 21.40 42.12
CA ASP A 513 -11.88 22.59 41.44
C ASP A 513 -10.48 22.31 40.87
N ALA A 514 -9.67 21.54 41.60
CA ALA A 514 -8.35 21.10 41.14
C ALA A 514 -8.42 20.21 39.88
N VAL A 515 -9.45 19.37 39.77
CA VAL A 515 -9.69 18.55 38.57
C VAL A 515 -10.05 19.44 37.37
N GLU A 516 -10.91 20.43 37.54
CA GLU A 516 -11.30 21.34 36.44
C GLU A 516 -10.09 22.14 35.93
N PHE A 517 -9.19 22.60 36.81
CA PHE A 517 -7.96 23.26 36.38
C PHE A 517 -7.07 22.39 35.48
N ILE A 518 -7.02 21.08 35.73
CA ILE A 518 -6.26 20.14 34.90
C ILE A 518 -6.95 19.95 33.55
N ILE A 519 -8.28 19.84 33.52
CA ILE A 519 -9.05 19.67 32.28
C ILE A 519 -8.91 20.90 31.38
N GLU A 520 -9.05 22.11 31.93
CA GLU A 520 -8.84 23.36 31.17
C GLU A 520 -7.44 23.44 30.55
N ALA A 521 -6.42 22.95 31.25
CA ALA A 521 -5.05 22.91 30.73
C ALA A 521 -4.90 21.92 29.57
N LEU A 522 -5.60 20.79 29.59
CA LEU A 522 -5.65 19.84 28.46
C LEU A 522 -6.39 20.45 27.26
N GLU A 523 -7.51 21.13 27.49
CA GLU A 523 -8.27 21.81 26.43
C GLU A 523 -7.45 22.90 25.73
N LYS A 524 -6.74 23.74 26.50
CA LYS A 524 -5.85 24.79 25.95
C LYS A 524 -4.71 24.21 25.10
N ARG A 525 -4.32 22.95 25.35
CA ARG A 525 -3.33 22.21 24.55
C ARG A 525 -3.95 21.51 23.33
N GLY A 526 -5.25 21.67 23.09
CA GLY A 526 -5.98 21.00 22.02
C GLY A 526 -5.94 19.48 22.17
N GLN A 527 -6.06 18.99 23.40
CA GLN A 527 -6.03 17.55 23.72
C GLN A 527 -7.26 16.83 23.17
N PHE A 528 -8.40 17.51 23.18
CA PHE A 528 -9.68 17.02 22.71
C PHE A 528 -10.01 17.66 21.36
N GLY A 529 -10.64 16.92 20.45
CA GLY A 529 -11.15 17.50 19.20
C GLY A 529 -12.33 18.42 19.45
N ASP A 530 -12.58 19.38 18.55
CA ASP A 530 -13.80 20.20 18.59
C ASP A 530 -15.02 19.29 18.53
N ASP A 531 -16.02 19.53 19.37
CA ASP A 531 -17.30 18.77 19.49
C ASP A 531 -18.18 18.76 18.21
N SER A 532 -17.62 19.15 17.05
CA SER A 532 -18.32 19.29 15.77
C SER A 532 -18.07 18.14 14.78
N SER A 533 -17.30 17.10 15.16
CA SER A 533 -17.13 15.91 14.31
C SER A 533 -18.18 14.84 14.68
N PRO A 534 -19.09 14.45 13.77
CA PRO A 534 -20.11 13.45 14.08
C PRO A 534 -19.48 12.07 14.30
N ARG A 535 -19.96 11.38 15.33
CA ARG A 535 -19.63 9.99 15.67
C ARG A 535 -19.94 8.99 14.56
#